data_AF-A0A967BMY2-F1
#
_entry.id   AF-A0A967BMY2-F1
#
_cell.length_a   1.000
_cell.length_b   1.000
_cell.length_c   1.000
_cell.angle_alpha   90.00
_cell.angle_beta   90.00
_cell.angle_gamma   90.00
#
_symmetry.space_group_name_H-M   'P 1'
#
loop_
_entity.id
_entity.type
_entity.pdbx_description
1 polymer ?
#
loop_
_entity_poly.entity_id
_entity_poly.type
_entity_poly.pdbx_seq_one_letter_code
_entity_poly.pdbx_strand_id
1 'polypeptide(L)'
;MSLFQDILKLWRSDDLLAQAWNESYEMLNLSREFFVQSVKTLRKQIDDKPIKALKKRDREINDFQRVIRRKVMTHLVMRGNTTDVPTGLVLINMVVDIER
;
A
#
# COMPACT_ATOMS: atom_id res chain seq x y z
N MET A 1 19.68 24.55 7.56
CA MET A 1 18.60 23.56 7.69
C MET A 1 17.98 23.74 9.07
N SER A 2 16.66 23.84 9.15
CA SER A 2 15.97 24.23 10.39
C SER A 2 15.73 22.98 11.25
N LEU A 3 16.24 23.00 12.49
CA LEU A 3 15.99 22.01 13.55
C LEU A 3 14.51 21.59 13.64
N PHE A 4 13.59 22.54 13.40
CA PHE A 4 12.16 22.27 13.40
C PHE A 4 11.75 21.28 12.29
N GLN A 5 12.32 21.38 11.09
CA GLN A 5 12.04 20.44 10.02
C GLN A 5 12.60 19.05 10.31
N ASP A 6 13.74 18.96 11.00
CA ASP A 6 14.37 17.69 11.35
C ASP A 6 13.60 16.96 12.47
N ILE A 7 13.13 17.69 13.47
CA ILE A 7 12.23 17.18 14.53
C ILE A 7 10.90 16.71 13.93
N LEU A 8 10.31 17.50 13.03
CA LEU A 8 9.03 17.18 12.38
C LEU A 8 9.18 15.98 11.43
N LYS A 9 10.34 15.83 10.80
CA LYS A 9 10.73 14.65 10.03
C LYS A 9 10.86 13.41 10.90
N LEU A 10 11.57 13.48 12.03
CA LEU A 10 11.74 12.36 12.95
C LEU A 10 10.38 11.88 13.49
N TRP A 11 9.52 12.81 13.89
CA TRP A 11 8.20 12.50 14.42
C TRP A 11 7.25 11.91 13.37
N ARG A 12 7.28 12.44 12.13
CA ARG A 12 6.55 11.81 11.00
C ARG A 12 7.07 10.43 10.67
N SER A 13 8.38 10.19 10.83
CA SER A 13 9.00 8.91 10.49
C SER A 13 8.46 7.77 11.34
N ASP A 14 8.28 7.98 12.64
CA ASP A 14 7.68 6.98 13.54
C ASP A 14 6.27 6.56 13.10
N ASP A 15 5.53 7.49 12.50
CA ASP A 15 4.19 7.26 11.97
C ASP A 15 4.21 6.58 10.57
N LEU A 16 5.28 6.72 9.78
CA LEU A 16 5.33 6.21 8.40
C LEU A 16 5.15 4.69 8.28
N LEU A 17 5.74 3.90 9.20
CA LEU A 17 5.60 2.45 9.16
C LEU A 17 4.16 2.04 9.52
N ALA A 18 3.55 2.70 10.51
CA ALA A 18 2.15 2.48 10.88
C ALA A 18 1.20 2.86 9.74
N GLN A 19 1.43 4.00 9.08
CA GLN A 19 0.69 4.39 7.88
C GLN A 19 0.84 3.38 6.75
N ALA A 20 2.06 2.89 6.50
CA ALA A 20 2.33 1.88 5.49
C ALA A 20 1.55 0.58 5.76
N TRP A 21 1.46 0.15 7.02
CA TRP A 21 0.62 -0.97 7.42
C TRP A 21 -0.86 -0.73 7.15
N ASN A 22 -1.39 0.43 7.54
CA ASN A 22 -2.80 0.76 7.32
C ASN A 22 -3.14 0.83 5.83
N GLU A 23 -2.28 1.45 5.02
CA GLU A 23 -2.47 1.50 3.56
C GLU A 23 -2.36 0.12 2.89
N SER A 24 -1.54 -0.78 3.43
CA SER A 24 -1.47 -2.17 2.95
C SER A 24 -2.78 -2.92 3.23
N TYR A 25 -3.41 -2.65 4.37
CA TYR A 25 -4.73 -3.20 4.69
C TYR A 25 -5.82 -2.68 3.74
N GLU A 26 -5.82 -1.38 3.44
CA GLU A 26 -6.74 -0.80 2.46
C GLU A 26 -6.53 -1.38 1.05
N MET A 27 -5.27 -1.56 0.64
CA MET A 27 -4.92 -2.19 -0.63
C MET A 27 -5.44 -3.64 -0.73
N LEU A 28 -5.36 -4.40 0.37
CA LEU A 28 -5.90 -5.76 0.45
C LEU A 28 -7.44 -5.77 0.35
N ASN A 29 -8.11 -4.85 1.04
CA ASN A 29 -9.56 -4.71 0.97
C ASN A 29 -10.03 -4.38 -0.45
N LEU A 30 -9.35 -3.45 -1.13
CA LEU A 30 -9.64 -3.11 -2.52
C LEU A 30 -9.46 -4.33 -3.45
N SER A 31 -8.38 -5.08 -3.27
CA SER A 31 -8.12 -6.31 -4.04
C SER A 31 -9.20 -7.37 -3.83
N ARG A 32 -9.67 -7.53 -2.58
CA ARG A 32 -10.80 -8.40 -2.25
C ARG A 32 -12.09 -7.94 -2.94
N GLU A 33 -12.39 -6.65 -2.94
CA GLU A 33 -13.56 -6.11 -3.63
C GLU A 33 -13.51 -6.42 -5.14
N PHE A 34 -12.34 -6.24 -5.77
CA PHE A 34 -12.15 -6.58 -7.18
C PHE A 34 -12.38 -8.05 -7.46
N PHE A 35 -11.82 -8.93 -6.64
CA PHE A 35 -11.99 -10.37 -6.78
C PHE A 35 -13.49 -10.74 -6.73
N VAL A 36 -14.20 -10.25 -5.71
CA VAL A 36 -15.64 -10.52 -5.53
C VAL A 36 -16.46 -9.97 -6.69
N GLN A 37 -16.20 -8.74 -7.14
CA GLN A 37 -16.92 -8.16 -8.27
C GLN A 37 -16.63 -8.91 -9.57
N SER A 38 -15.37 -9.30 -9.81
CA SER A 38 -14.96 -10.07 -11.00
C SER A 38 -15.67 -11.42 -11.05
N VAL A 39 -15.67 -12.16 -9.94
CA VAL A 39 -16.40 -13.45 -9.84
C VAL A 39 -17.90 -13.26 -10.05
N LYS A 40 -18.50 -12.22 -9.48
CA LYS A 40 -19.93 -11.92 -9.68
C LYS A 40 -20.25 -11.61 -11.15
N THR A 41 -19.44 -10.79 -11.82
CA THR A 41 -19.67 -10.44 -13.22
C THR A 41 -19.50 -11.65 -14.13
N LEU A 42 -18.43 -12.43 -13.93
CA LEU A 42 -18.18 -13.66 -14.70
C LEU A 42 -19.31 -14.67 -14.56
N ARG A 43 -19.85 -14.86 -13.35
CA ARG A 43 -20.94 -15.82 -13.10
C ARG A 43 -22.31 -15.37 -13.58
N LYS A 44 -22.58 -14.06 -13.59
CA LYS A 44 -23.91 -13.53 -13.89
C LYS A 44 -24.13 -13.13 -15.36
N GLN A 45 -23.11 -13.19 -16.22
CA GLN A 45 -23.17 -12.69 -17.61
C GLN A 45 -23.78 -11.27 -17.70
N ILE A 46 -23.43 -10.39 -16.77
CA ILE A 46 -23.95 -9.01 -16.73
C ILE A 46 -23.02 -8.08 -17.54
N ASP A 47 -23.62 -7.06 -18.17
CA ASP A 47 -23.04 -5.93 -18.93
C ASP A 47 -21.60 -5.56 -18.52
N ASP A 48 -20.71 -5.29 -19.48
CA ASP A 48 -19.24 -5.17 -19.33
C ASP A 48 -18.76 -3.93 -18.53
N LYS A 49 -19.69 -3.04 -18.16
CA LYS A 49 -19.40 -1.77 -17.46
C LYS A 49 -18.69 -1.94 -16.11
N PRO A 50 -19.06 -2.90 -15.23
CA PRO A 50 -18.35 -3.15 -13.97
C PRO A 50 -16.89 -3.55 -14.22
N ILE A 51 -16.61 -4.34 -15.26
CA ILE A 51 -15.25 -4.77 -15.59
C ILE A 51 -14.39 -3.60 -16.07
N LYS A 52 -14.94 -2.69 -16.90
CA LYS A 52 -14.22 -1.48 -17.31
C LYS A 52 -13.93 -0.54 -16.14
N ALA A 53 -14.88 -0.41 -15.20
CA ALA A 53 -14.67 0.37 -13.97
C ALA A 53 -13.61 -0.27 -13.06
N LEU A 54 -13.63 -1.60 -12.91
CA LEU A 54 -12.62 -2.39 -12.19
C LEU A 54 -11.22 -2.15 -12.77
N LYS A 55 -11.08 -2.27 -14.09
CA LYS A 55 -9.80 -2.06 -14.79
C LYS A 55 -9.23 -0.65 -14.62
N LYS A 56 -10.08 0.35 -14.41
CA LYS A 56 -9.64 1.73 -14.15
C LYS A 56 -9.05 1.87 -12.74
N ARG A 57 -9.63 1.17 -11.76
CA ARG A 57 -9.16 1.18 -10.37
C ARG A 57 -7.93 0.29 -10.14
N ASP A 58 -7.54 -0.52 -11.11
CA ASP A 58 -6.27 -1.28 -11.10
C ASP A 58 -5.02 -0.37 -10.96
N ARG A 59 -5.13 0.88 -11.44
CA ARG A 59 -4.10 1.91 -11.21
C ARG A 59 -4.00 2.31 -9.73
N GLU A 60 -5.08 2.25 -8.98
CA GLU A 60 -5.10 2.62 -7.56
C GLU A 60 -4.27 1.63 -6.75
N ILE A 61 -4.34 0.33 -7.04
CA ILE A 61 -3.50 -0.72 -6.43
C ILE A 61 -2.01 -0.45 -6.70
N ASN A 62 -1.67 -0.11 -7.94
CA ASN A 62 -0.30 0.26 -8.31
C ASN A 62 0.21 1.50 -7.55
N ASP A 63 -0.66 2.51 -7.36
CA ASP A 63 -0.31 3.71 -6.62
C ASP A 63 -0.11 3.40 -5.13
N PHE A 64 -0.96 2.56 -4.53
CA PHE A 64 -0.76 2.04 -3.16
C PHE A 64 0.61 1.38 -3.01
N GLN A 65 0.96 0.46 -3.92
CA GLN A 65 2.25 -0.24 -3.90
C GLN A 65 3.44 0.73 -3.88
N ARG A 66 3.39 1.79 -4.71
CA ARG A 66 4.43 2.82 -4.79
C ARG A 66 4.52 3.66 -3.52
N VAL A 67 3.39 4.06 -2.96
CA VAL A 67 3.32 4.88 -1.74
C VAL A 67 3.84 4.10 -0.55
N ILE A 68 3.37 2.87 -0.36
CA ILE A 68 3.76 2.01 0.77
C ILE A 68 5.27 1.73 0.74
N ARG A 69 5.82 1.34 -0.42
CA ARG A 69 7.27 1.12 -0.58
C ARG A 69 8.09 2.37 -0.22
N ARG A 70 7.64 3.55 -0.65
CA ARG A 70 8.30 4.82 -0.34
C ARG A 70 8.30 5.10 1.15
N LYS A 71 7.16 4.89 1.84
CA LYS A 71 7.04 5.12 3.28
C LYS A 71 7.92 4.17 4.09
N VAL A 72 7.90 2.88 3.77
CA VAL A 72 8.75 1.88 4.44
C VAL A 72 10.23 2.23 4.25
N MET A 73 10.68 2.50 3.02
CA MET A 73 12.09 2.85 2.79
C MET A 73 12.49 4.16 3.49
N THR A 74 11.62 5.16 3.50
CA THR A 74 11.87 6.41 4.22
C THR A 74 12.02 6.17 5.72
N HIS A 75 11.13 5.37 6.31
CA HIS A 75 11.20 4.98 7.72
C HIS A 75 12.52 4.27 8.06
N LEU A 76 12.91 3.28 7.26
CA LEU A 76 14.15 2.52 7.48
C LEU A 76 15.41 3.38 7.36
N VAL A 77 15.47 4.28 6.37
CA VAL A 77 16.61 5.19 6.18
C VAL A 77 16.70 6.23 7.31
N MET A 78 15.56 6.74 7.78
CA MET A 78 15.55 7.82 8.76
C MET A 78 15.75 7.37 10.21
N ARG A 79 15.25 6.19 10.60
CA ARG A 79 15.47 5.68 11.97
C ARG A 79 16.89 5.19 12.22
N GLY A 80 17.59 4.69 11.19
CA GLY A 80 18.95 4.16 11.31
C GLY A 80 19.12 2.93 12.23
N ASN A 81 18.03 2.50 12.89
CA ASN A 81 17.95 1.33 13.75
C ASN A 81 17.49 0.11 12.94
N THR A 82 18.19 -1.01 13.09
CA THR A 82 17.94 -2.25 12.37
C THR A 82 16.74 -3.06 12.88
N THR A 83 16.13 -2.71 14.02
CA THR A 83 15.02 -3.48 14.61
C THR A 83 13.80 -3.60 13.70
N ASP A 84 13.52 -2.56 12.92
CA ASP A 84 12.32 -2.49 12.07
C ASP A 84 12.56 -3.02 10.65
N VAL A 85 13.82 -3.35 10.30
CA VAL A 85 14.23 -3.82 8.97
C VAL A 85 13.52 -5.12 8.58
N PRO A 86 13.49 -6.18 9.42
CA PRO A 86 12.80 -7.42 9.04
C PRO A 86 11.32 -7.18 8.74
N THR A 87 10.63 -6.46 9.62
CA THR A 87 9.20 -6.15 9.47
C THR A 87 8.92 -5.31 8.23
N GLY A 88 9.75 -4.30 7.96
CA GLY A 88 9.63 -3.46 6.77
C GLY A 88 9.83 -4.25 5.47
N LEU A 89 10.79 -5.18 5.43
CA LEU A 89 11.03 -6.04 4.27
C LEU A 89 9.87 -7.02 4.03
N VAL A 90 9.31 -7.62 5.09
CA VAL A 90 8.13 -8.47 4.99
C VAL A 90 6.93 -7.69 4.45
N LEU A 91 6.70 -6.47 4.93
CA LEU A 91 5.63 -5.61 4.43
C LEU A 91 5.78 -5.28 2.94
N ILE A 92 7.01 -4.97 2.49
CA ILE A 92 7.27 -4.70 1.06
C ILE A 92 6.98 -5.93 0.20
N ASN A 93 7.32 -7.14 0.65
CA ASN A 93 7.04 -8.37 -0.08
C ASN A 93 5.53 -8.63 -0.15
N MET A 94 4.81 -8.50 0.96
CA MET A 94 3.36 -8.67 0.97
C MET A 94 2.67 -7.70 0.01
N VAL A 95 3.10 -6.44 -0.05
CA VAL A 95 2.52 -5.43 -0.94
C VAL A 95 2.72 -5.78 -2.42
N VAL A 96 3.83 -6.44 -2.77
CA VAL A 96 4.03 -6.97 -4.13
C VAL A 96 3.08 -8.13 -4.40
N ASP A 97 2.85 -9.00 -3.42
CA ASP A 97 1.94 -10.13 -3.58
C ASP A 97 0.48 -9.70 -3.65
N ILE A 98 0.10 -8.59 -3.00
CA ILE A 98 -1.26 -8.01 -3.10
C ILE A 98 -1.49 -7.37 -4.49
N GLU A 99 -0.45 -6.82 -5.11
CA GLU A 99 -0.57 -6.20 -6.44
C GLU A 99 -0.70 -7.24 -7.56
N ARG A 100 -0.19 -8.45 -7.35
CA ARG A 100 -0.17 -9.53 -8.35
C ARG A 100 -1.45 -10.38 -8.34
#